data_AF-A0A7Y2HVP4-F1
#
_entry.id   AF-A0A7Y2HVP4-F1
#
_cell.length_a   1.000
_cell.length_b   1.000
_cell.length_c   1.000
_cell.angle_alpha   90.00
_cell.angle_beta   90.00
_cell.angle_gamma   90.00
#
_symmetry.space_group_name_H-M   'P 1'
#
loop_
_entity.id
_entity.type
_entity.pdbx_description
1 polymer ?
#
loop_
_entity_poly.entity_id
_entity_poly.type
_entity_poly.pdbx_seq_one_letter_code
_entity_poly.pdbx_strand_id
1 'polypeptide(L)'
;MQIPLGQFNSILLKLLRPLARLFLRYGVSYREFCELSKAAFVGVASEDFGVHGRPTNASRIAAMTGLTRKEISRIRRKIESGESAQTDRQSPINEVLAAWCSVDEFVDARGRPRRLPLKGERASFESLVGQFAGDIPEGAMRKELLRIEAVELADNKVRILPDGLEKLAADKQKAAELLVEPYKQLQAAARKVSR
;
A
#
# COMPACT_ATOMS: atom_id res chain seq x y z
N MET A 1 25.12 22.51 9.29
CA MET A 1 24.32 22.67 10.51
C MET A 1 23.85 21.28 10.95
N GLN A 2 24.40 20.72 12.04
CA GLN A 2 23.96 19.40 12.54
C GLN A 2 22.62 19.57 13.27
N ILE A 3 21.55 19.04 12.69
CA ILE A 3 20.24 18.95 13.35
C ILE A 3 20.33 17.81 14.37
N PRO A 4 20.06 18.02 15.67
CA PRO A 4 20.02 16.95 16.67
C PRO A 4 19.10 15.80 16.22
N LEU A 5 19.48 14.55 16.46
CA LEU A 5 18.76 13.35 15.97
C LEU A 5 17.26 13.36 16.35
N GLY A 6 16.93 13.85 17.55
CA GLY A 6 15.55 14.02 18.00
C GLY A 6 14.76 15.08 17.23
N GLN A 7 15.40 16.17 16.80
CA GLN A 7 14.77 17.18 15.95
C GLN A 7 14.51 16.63 14.54
N PHE A 8 15.45 15.86 13.98
CA PHE A 8 15.28 15.24 12.65
C PHE A 8 14.07 14.30 12.61
N ASN A 9 13.96 13.35 13.54
CA ASN A 9 12.84 12.42 13.60
C ASN A 9 11.49 13.14 13.76
N SER A 10 11.46 14.22 14.55
CA SER A 10 10.25 15.03 14.73
C SER A 10 9.81 15.74 13.44
N ILE A 11 10.76 16.25 12.65
CA ILE A 11 10.49 16.90 11.36
C ILE A 11 10.03 15.85 10.35
N LEU A 12 10.71 14.71 10.28
CA LEU A 12 10.34 13.61 9.41
C LEU A 12 8.91 13.13 9.69
N LEU A 13 8.54 12.97 10.96
CA LEU A 13 7.17 12.61 11.34
C LEU A 13 6.15 13.67 10.89
N LYS A 14 6.47 14.95 11.02
CA LYS A 14 5.62 16.06 10.54
C LYS A 14 5.44 16.03 9.02
N LEU A 15 6.46 15.61 8.26
CA LEU A 15 6.38 15.42 6.81
C LEU A 15 5.59 14.15 6.42
N LEU A 16 5.74 13.06 7.17
CA LEU A 16 5.04 11.81 6.90
C LEU A 16 3.54 11.87 7.19
N ARG A 17 3.10 12.65 8.20
CA ARG A 17 1.67 12.78 8.56
C ARG A 17 0.75 13.19 7.39
N PRO A 18 1.02 14.26 6.62
CA PRO A 18 0.18 14.62 5.48
C PRO A 18 0.22 13.56 4.38
N LEU A 19 1.37 12.92 4.14
CA LEU A 19 1.47 11.80 3.19
C LEU A 19 0.64 10.59 3.64
N ALA A 20 0.74 10.20 4.90
CA ALA A 20 -0.07 9.12 5.47
C ALA A 20 -1.57 9.42 5.37
N ARG A 21 -1.99 10.66 5.63
CA ARG A 21 -3.38 11.08 5.44
C ARG A 21 -3.83 10.94 3.99
N LEU A 22 -2.97 11.33 3.05
CA LEU A 22 -3.23 11.21 1.61
C LEU A 22 -3.34 9.74 1.19
N PHE A 23 -2.38 8.92 1.60
CA PHE A 23 -2.34 7.48 1.32
C PHE A 23 -3.58 6.78 1.84
N LEU A 24 -3.96 7.01 3.09
CA LEU A 24 -5.17 6.43 3.68
C LEU A 24 -6.45 6.91 2.97
N ARG A 25 -6.50 8.18 2.56
CA ARG A 25 -7.65 8.71 1.80
C ARG A 25 -7.85 7.94 0.50
N TYR A 26 -6.76 7.58 -0.17
CA TYR A 26 -6.77 6.89 -1.46
C TYR A 26 -6.51 5.38 -1.37
N GLY A 27 -6.71 4.77 -0.19
CA GLY A 27 -6.63 3.32 -0.01
C GLY A 27 -5.22 2.71 -0.13
N VAL A 28 -4.17 3.52 0.00
CA VAL A 28 -2.78 3.05 0.10
C VAL A 28 -2.49 2.69 1.55
N SER A 29 -2.24 1.40 1.80
CA SER A 29 -1.97 0.88 3.14
C SER A 29 -0.54 1.15 3.61
N TYR A 30 -0.30 1.06 4.92
CA TYR A 30 1.07 1.10 5.47
C TYR A 30 1.97 0.02 4.87
N ARG A 31 1.43 -1.18 4.60
CA ARG A 31 2.20 -2.28 4.01
C ARG A 31 2.66 -1.94 2.59
N GLU A 32 1.77 -1.39 1.76
CA GLU A 32 2.11 -0.91 0.42
C GLU A 32 3.20 0.18 0.49
N PHE A 33 3.01 1.18 1.37
CA PHE A 33 4.00 2.24 1.58
C PHE A 33 5.36 1.69 2.05
N CYS A 34 5.37 0.70 2.95
CA CYS A 34 6.58 0.10 3.47
C CYS A 34 7.37 -0.59 2.35
N GLU A 35 6.71 -1.32 1.46
CA GLU A 35 7.34 -2.03 0.35
C GLU A 35 7.90 -1.06 -0.70
N LEU A 36 7.16 0.01 -1.02
CA LEU A 36 7.66 1.12 -1.85
C LEU A 36 8.88 1.81 -1.22
N SER A 37 8.84 2.04 0.09
CA SER A 37 9.96 2.64 0.83
C SER A 37 11.19 1.74 0.78
N LYS A 38 11.04 0.43 0.98
CA LYS A 38 12.16 -0.52 0.87
C LYS A 38 12.78 -0.47 -0.54
N ALA A 39 11.96 -0.45 -1.59
CA ALA A 39 12.43 -0.33 -2.96
C ALA A 39 13.23 0.95 -3.18
N ALA A 40 12.74 2.10 -2.69
CA ALA A 40 13.45 3.37 -2.77
C ALA A 40 14.81 3.34 -2.04
N PHE A 41 14.86 2.79 -0.82
CA PHE A 41 16.12 2.66 -0.07
C PHE A 41 17.13 1.74 -0.77
N VAL A 42 16.68 0.61 -1.33
CA VAL A 42 17.56 -0.31 -2.06
C VAL A 42 18.06 0.30 -3.37
N GLY A 43 17.20 1.03 -4.10
CA GLY A 43 17.57 1.75 -5.33
C GLY A 43 18.64 2.79 -5.06
N VAL A 44 18.37 3.73 -4.14
CA VAL A 44 19.31 4.78 -3.73
C VAL A 44 20.63 4.20 -3.22
N ALA A 45 20.59 3.18 -2.34
CA ALA A 45 21.80 2.55 -1.83
C ALA A 45 22.61 1.80 -2.92
N SER A 46 21.94 1.33 -3.99
CA SER A 46 22.59 0.68 -5.12
C SER A 46 23.23 1.67 -6.07
N GLU A 47 22.54 2.77 -6.38
CA GLU A 47 22.92 3.78 -7.38
C GLU A 47 23.87 4.84 -6.82
N ASP A 48 23.49 5.50 -5.72
CA ASP A 48 24.19 6.70 -5.23
C ASP A 48 25.41 6.39 -4.36
N PHE A 49 25.48 5.17 -3.81
CA PHE A 49 26.55 4.74 -2.91
C PHE A 49 27.43 3.64 -3.49
N GLY A 50 27.29 3.39 -4.79
CA GLY A 50 28.18 2.51 -5.55
C GLY A 50 29.62 3.02 -5.51
N VAL A 51 30.58 2.10 -5.65
CA VAL A 51 32.01 2.43 -5.65
C VAL A 51 32.59 2.10 -7.02
N HIS A 52 33.36 3.03 -7.60
CA HIS A 52 34.00 2.88 -8.91
C HIS A 52 33.02 2.55 -10.06
N GLY A 53 31.84 3.16 -10.05
CA GLY A 53 30.81 2.93 -11.09
C GLY A 53 30.17 1.55 -11.04
N ARG A 54 30.41 0.75 -9.99
CA ARG A 54 29.75 -0.54 -9.76
C ARG A 54 28.65 -0.39 -8.71
N PRO A 55 27.48 -1.03 -8.91
CA PRO A 55 26.44 -1.07 -7.89
C PRO A 55 26.96 -1.62 -6.57
N THR A 56 26.48 -1.06 -5.46
CA THR A 56 26.81 -1.54 -4.12
C THR A 56 26.46 -3.02 -3.96
N ASN A 57 27.33 -3.82 -3.33
CA ASN A 57 27.01 -5.22 -3.06
C ASN A 57 25.90 -5.36 -1.98
N ALA A 58 25.19 -6.49 -1.99
CA ALA A 58 24.04 -6.70 -1.10
C ALA A 58 24.39 -6.61 0.40
N SER A 59 25.61 -6.95 0.80
CA SER A 59 26.05 -6.87 2.20
C SER A 59 26.17 -5.42 2.68
N ARG A 60 26.71 -4.53 1.85
CA ARG A 60 26.82 -3.10 2.18
C ARG A 60 25.46 -2.41 2.16
N ILE A 61 24.57 -2.78 1.23
CA ILE A 61 23.18 -2.28 1.24
C ILE A 61 22.46 -2.71 2.53
N ALA A 62 22.63 -3.97 2.94
CA ALA A 62 22.05 -4.46 4.20
C ALA A 62 22.55 -3.64 5.40
N ALA A 63 23.85 -3.35 5.45
CA ALA A 63 24.43 -2.52 6.52
C ALA A 63 23.88 -1.08 6.54
N MET A 64 23.62 -0.47 5.37
CA MET A 64 23.10 0.90 5.29
C MET A 64 21.60 1.00 5.57
N THR A 65 20.83 0.02 5.12
CA THR A 65 19.35 0.08 5.11
C THR A 65 18.70 -0.71 6.25
N GLY A 66 19.45 -1.61 6.89
CA GLY A 66 18.91 -2.55 7.87
C GLY A 66 18.07 -3.68 7.26
N LEU A 67 17.94 -3.75 5.93
CA LEU A 67 17.20 -4.79 5.25
C LEU A 67 17.99 -6.09 5.15
N THR A 68 17.28 -7.22 5.13
CA THR A 68 17.93 -8.52 4.93
C THR A 68 18.43 -8.68 3.50
N ARG A 69 19.50 -9.47 3.31
CA ARG A 69 19.99 -9.80 1.96
C ARG A 69 18.92 -10.48 1.09
N LYS A 70 18.03 -11.27 1.69
CA LYS A 70 16.89 -11.91 1.00
C LYS A 70 15.90 -10.88 0.47
N GLU A 71 15.54 -9.88 1.27
CA GLU A 71 14.67 -8.78 0.84
C GLU A 71 15.32 -7.97 -0.28
N ILE A 72 16.60 -7.62 -0.15
CA ILE A 72 17.35 -6.87 -1.16
C ILE A 72 17.37 -7.62 -2.49
N SER A 73 17.69 -8.91 -2.49
CA SER A 73 17.68 -9.73 -3.72
C SER A 73 16.30 -9.81 -4.36
N ARG A 74 15.22 -9.91 -3.57
CA ARG A 74 13.84 -9.90 -4.10
C ARG A 74 13.50 -8.56 -4.74
N ILE A 75 13.83 -7.46 -4.05
CA ILE A 75 13.54 -6.09 -4.50
C ILE A 75 14.31 -5.79 -5.80
N ARG A 76 15.59 -6.15 -5.88
CA ARG A 76 16.39 -5.95 -7.10
C ARG A 76 15.80 -6.65 -8.31
N ARG A 77 15.41 -7.91 -8.17
CA ARG A 77 14.77 -8.66 -9.27
C ARG A 77 13.51 -7.96 -9.77
N LYS A 78 12.67 -7.43 -8.86
CA LYS A 78 11.46 -6.67 -9.23
C LYS A 78 11.78 -5.38 -9.97
N ILE A 79 12.80 -4.64 -9.51
CA ILE A 79 13.23 -3.40 -10.17
C ILE A 79 13.78 -3.72 -11.57
N GLU A 80 14.61 -4.76 -11.70
CA GLU A 80 15.21 -5.19 -12.97
C GLU A 80 14.19 -5.74 -13.97
N SER A 81 13.15 -6.45 -13.50
CA SER A 81 12.10 -6.98 -14.38
C SER A 81 11.13 -5.91 -14.88
N GLY A 82 11.24 -4.66 -14.41
CA GLY A 82 10.27 -3.61 -14.70
C GLY A 82 8.87 -3.93 -14.16
N GLU A 83 8.74 -4.95 -13.30
CA GLU A 83 7.53 -5.16 -12.54
C GLU A 83 7.28 -3.89 -11.74
N SER A 84 6.12 -3.29 -11.97
CA SER A 84 5.60 -2.24 -11.11
C SER A 84 5.85 -2.64 -9.67
N ALA A 85 6.24 -1.70 -8.80
CA ALA A 85 6.30 -1.92 -7.36
C ALA A 85 4.92 -2.19 -6.74
N GLN A 86 3.98 -2.76 -7.51
CA GLN A 86 2.90 -3.61 -7.04
C GLN A 86 3.46 -4.56 -6.00
N THR A 87 3.05 -4.27 -4.78
CA THR A 87 3.35 -5.09 -3.63
C THR A 87 2.71 -6.45 -3.86
N ASP A 88 3.45 -7.55 -3.67
CA ASP A 88 2.94 -8.93 -3.78
C ASP A 88 1.78 -9.21 -2.79
N ARG A 89 1.51 -8.27 -1.88
CA ARG A 89 0.49 -8.34 -0.84
C ARG A 89 -0.41 -7.13 -0.96
N GLN A 90 -1.66 -7.40 -1.29
CA GLN A 90 -2.70 -6.38 -1.38
C GLN A 90 -3.00 -5.80 0.01
N SER A 91 -3.60 -4.61 0.07
CA SER A 91 -4.17 -4.11 1.32
C SER A 91 -5.28 -5.06 1.80
N PRO A 92 -5.56 -5.16 3.12
CA PRO A 92 -6.64 -6.01 3.61
C PRO A 92 -8.01 -5.68 2.98
N ILE A 93 -8.24 -4.40 2.65
CA ILE A 93 -9.43 -3.96 1.91
C ILE A 93 -9.48 -4.61 0.53
N ASN A 94 -8.37 -4.58 -0.21
CA ASN A 94 -8.27 -5.15 -1.54
C ASN A 94 -8.38 -6.68 -1.50
N GLU A 95 -7.77 -7.33 -0.50
CA GLU A 95 -7.89 -8.78 -0.30
C GLU A 95 -9.35 -9.19 -0.07
N VAL A 96 -10.07 -8.47 0.81
CA VAL A 96 -11.50 -8.70 1.06
C VAL A 96 -12.34 -8.46 -0.19
N LEU A 97 -12.12 -7.36 -0.91
CA LEU A 97 -12.88 -7.03 -2.12
C LEU A 97 -12.61 -8.03 -3.25
N ALA A 98 -11.36 -8.43 -3.45
CA ALA A 98 -10.99 -9.43 -4.44
C ALA A 98 -11.60 -10.79 -4.11
N ALA A 99 -11.53 -11.24 -2.85
CA ALA A 99 -12.16 -12.47 -2.40
C ALA A 99 -13.67 -12.44 -2.61
N TRP A 100 -14.34 -11.34 -2.28
CA TRP A 100 -15.78 -11.18 -2.49
C TRP A 100 -16.16 -11.27 -3.98
N CYS A 101 -15.27 -10.87 -4.89
CA CYS A 101 -15.52 -10.93 -6.33
C CYS A 101 -15.14 -12.27 -6.98
N SER A 102 -14.47 -13.17 -6.28
CA SER A 102 -13.87 -14.36 -6.91
C SER A 102 -14.06 -15.68 -6.17
N VAL A 103 -14.37 -15.66 -4.88
CA VAL A 103 -14.55 -16.88 -4.09
C VAL A 103 -16.01 -17.32 -4.16
N ASP A 104 -16.23 -18.58 -4.55
CA ASP A 104 -17.55 -19.19 -4.81
C ASP A 104 -18.59 -18.95 -3.71
N GLU A 105 -18.16 -18.95 -2.44
CA GLU A 105 -19.04 -18.69 -1.30
C GLU A 105 -19.67 -17.29 -1.32
N PHE A 106 -18.98 -16.31 -1.91
CA PHE A 106 -19.38 -14.90 -1.91
C PHE A 106 -19.86 -14.39 -3.27
N VAL A 107 -19.87 -15.22 -4.32
CA VAL A 107 -20.37 -14.85 -5.67
C VAL A 107 -21.62 -15.63 -6.07
N ASP A 108 -22.55 -14.98 -6.76
CA ASP A 108 -23.80 -15.57 -7.25
C ASP A 108 -23.53 -16.56 -8.40
N ALA A 109 -24.57 -17.26 -8.86
CA ALA A 109 -24.46 -18.22 -9.97
C ALA A 109 -24.01 -17.59 -11.30
N ARG A 110 -23.94 -16.26 -11.40
CA ARG A 110 -23.45 -15.51 -12.57
C ARG A 110 -22.04 -14.96 -12.33
N GLY A 111 -21.37 -15.36 -11.25
CA GLY A 111 -20.03 -14.90 -10.88
C GLY A 111 -19.98 -13.47 -10.34
N ARG A 112 -21.11 -12.89 -9.91
CA ARG A 112 -21.16 -11.52 -9.38
C ARG A 112 -21.15 -11.52 -7.85
N PRO A 113 -20.54 -10.52 -7.19
CA PRO A 113 -20.54 -10.42 -5.73
C PRO A 113 -21.96 -10.47 -5.14
N ARG A 114 -22.20 -11.38 -4.20
CA ARG A 114 -23.47 -11.50 -3.47
C ARG A 114 -23.66 -10.32 -2.53
N ARG A 115 -24.92 -9.98 -2.24
CA ARG A 115 -25.26 -9.17 -1.06
C ARG A 115 -25.15 -10.04 0.18
N LEU A 116 -24.23 -9.71 1.09
CA LEU A 116 -23.93 -10.53 2.27
C LEU A 116 -24.66 -10.00 3.51
N PRO A 117 -25.29 -10.85 4.34
CA PRO A 117 -25.71 -10.46 5.68
C PRO A 117 -24.50 -10.01 6.52
N LEU A 118 -24.71 -9.10 7.47
CA LEU A 118 -23.62 -8.58 8.31
C LEU A 118 -22.93 -9.66 9.16
N LYS A 119 -23.70 -10.63 9.64
CA LYS A 119 -23.28 -11.65 10.61
C LYS A 119 -23.65 -13.04 10.11
N GLY A 120 -22.89 -14.05 10.54
CA GLY A 120 -23.13 -15.46 10.24
C GLY A 120 -21.85 -16.22 9.95
N GLU A 121 -21.86 -17.53 10.21
CA GLU A 121 -20.66 -18.36 10.08
C GLU A 121 -20.21 -18.59 8.63
N ARG A 122 -21.13 -18.50 7.67
CA ARG A 122 -20.90 -18.71 6.24
C ARG A 122 -21.68 -17.72 5.39
N ALA A 123 -21.17 -17.45 4.19
CA ALA A 123 -21.76 -16.56 3.20
C ALA A 123 -22.24 -15.23 3.80
N SER A 124 -21.46 -14.69 4.75
CA SER A 124 -21.73 -13.43 5.47
C SER A 124 -20.53 -12.50 5.37
N PHE A 125 -20.76 -11.21 5.60
CA PHE A 125 -19.68 -10.23 5.63
C PHE A 125 -18.69 -10.51 6.78
N GLU A 126 -19.17 -10.97 7.93
CA GLU A 126 -18.34 -11.43 9.04
C GLU A 126 -17.43 -12.60 8.65
N SER A 127 -17.96 -13.62 7.97
CA SER A 127 -17.19 -14.78 7.52
C SER A 127 -16.15 -14.40 6.44
N LEU A 128 -16.50 -13.49 5.53
CA LEU A 128 -15.58 -12.95 4.52
C LEU A 128 -14.42 -12.19 5.18
N VAL A 129 -14.71 -11.29 6.11
CA VAL A 129 -13.65 -10.52 6.79
C VAL A 129 -12.79 -11.44 7.66
N GLY A 130 -13.40 -12.37 8.40
CA GLY A 130 -12.65 -13.31 9.24
C GLY A 130 -11.70 -14.22 8.47
N GLN A 131 -12.03 -14.56 7.22
CA GLN A 131 -11.18 -15.39 6.37
C GLN A 131 -10.06 -14.58 5.69
N PHE A 132 -10.32 -13.34 5.28
CA PHE A 132 -9.43 -12.60 4.35
C PHE A 132 -8.83 -11.30 4.90
N ALA A 133 -9.26 -10.81 6.06
CA ALA A 133 -8.74 -9.57 6.66
C ALA A 133 -7.83 -9.80 7.88
N GLY A 134 -7.51 -11.06 8.19
CA GLY A 134 -6.77 -11.45 9.38
C GLY A 134 -7.51 -11.04 10.66
N ASP A 135 -6.83 -10.29 11.51
CA ASP A 135 -7.25 -9.89 12.85
C ASP A 135 -8.06 -8.57 12.88
N ILE A 136 -8.55 -8.11 11.73
CA ILE A 136 -9.41 -6.92 11.61
C ILE A 136 -10.87 -7.32 11.90
N PRO A 137 -11.55 -6.70 12.90
CA PRO A 137 -12.97 -6.94 13.14
C PRO A 137 -13.84 -6.51 11.95
N GLU A 138 -14.94 -7.23 11.71
CA GLU A 138 -15.87 -6.96 10.61
C GLU A 138 -16.46 -5.54 10.71
N GLY A 139 -16.74 -5.06 11.92
CA GLY A 139 -17.24 -3.71 12.13
C GLY A 139 -16.26 -2.62 11.69
N ALA A 140 -14.95 -2.85 11.88
CA ALA A 140 -13.90 -1.93 11.45
C ALA A 140 -13.73 -1.96 9.93
N MET A 141 -13.66 -3.16 9.34
CA MET A 141 -13.56 -3.32 7.88
C MET A 141 -14.78 -2.73 7.17
N ARG A 142 -16.00 -2.95 7.69
CA ARG A 142 -17.24 -2.38 7.14
C ARG A 142 -17.20 -0.86 7.13
N LYS A 143 -16.83 -0.22 8.25
CA LYS A 143 -16.73 1.24 8.34
C LYS A 143 -15.76 1.79 7.31
N GLU A 144 -14.65 1.10 7.10
CA GLU A 144 -13.64 1.52 6.15
C GLU A 144 -14.10 1.38 4.69
N LEU A 145 -14.71 0.25 4.34
CA LEU A 145 -15.29 0.03 3.01
C LEU A 145 -16.41 1.03 2.69
N LEU A 146 -17.22 1.41 3.68
CA LEU A 146 -18.22 2.48 3.54
C LEU A 146 -17.56 3.85 3.36
N ARG A 147 -16.50 4.16 4.12
CA ARG A 147 -15.76 5.43 4.06
C ARG A 147 -15.16 5.68 2.67
N ILE A 148 -14.68 4.64 2.01
CA ILE A 148 -14.11 4.71 0.66
C ILE A 148 -15.18 4.51 -0.44
N GLU A 149 -16.46 4.44 -0.08
CA GLU A 149 -17.57 4.23 -1.02
C GLU A 149 -17.43 2.97 -1.89
N ALA A 150 -16.77 1.93 -1.38
CA ALA A 150 -16.63 0.65 -2.07
C ALA A 150 -17.86 -0.24 -1.89
N VAL A 151 -18.58 -0.05 -0.78
CA VAL A 151 -19.78 -0.81 -0.44
C VAL A 151 -20.88 0.11 0.07
N GLU A 152 -22.10 -0.41 0.12
CA GLU A 152 -23.22 0.21 0.84
C GLU A 152 -23.91 -0.79 1.75
N LEU A 153 -24.70 -0.28 2.70
CA LEU A 153 -25.58 -1.06 3.57
C LEU A 153 -27.03 -0.88 3.11
N ALA A 154 -27.69 -1.99 2.74
CA ALA A 154 -29.09 -2.02 2.34
C ALA A 154 -29.75 -3.29 2.91
N ASP A 155 -30.94 -3.17 3.48
CA ASP A 155 -31.72 -4.30 4.03
C ASP A 155 -30.94 -5.19 5.01
N ASN A 156 -30.13 -4.56 5.88
CA ASN A 156 -29.24 -5.25 6.82
C ASN A 156 -28.19 -6.18 6.16
N LYS A 157 -27.90 -5.93 4.89
CA LYS A 157 -26.87 -6.60 4.09
C LYS A 157 -25.89 -5.58 3.53
N VAL A 158 -24.66 -6.02 3.31
CA VAL A 158 -23.62 -5.23 2.65
C VAL A 158 -23.53 -5.69 1.20
N ARG A 159 -23.37 -4.75 0.27
CA ARG A 159 -23.08 -5.05 -1.13
C ARG A 159 -22.00 -4.15 -1.67
N ILE A 160 -21.18 -4.68 -2.59
CA ILE A 160 -20.24 -3.89 -3.37
C ILE A 160 -21.03 -2.94 -4.28
N LEU A 161 -20.56 -1.70 -4.38
CA LEU A 161 -21.06 -0.72 -5.32
C LEU A 161 -20.46 -0.97 -6.70
N PRO A 162 -21.23 -0.87 -7.80
CA PRO A 162 -20.71 -1.11 -9.16
C PRO A 162 -19.43 -0.31 -9.45
N ASP A 163 -19.43 0.96 -9.06
CA ASP A 163 -18.30 1.87 -9.29
C ASP A 163 -17.25 1.81 -8.16
N GLY A 164 -17.49 1.03 -7.10
CA GLY A 164 -16.68 1.05 -5.88
C GLY A 164 -15.22 0.59 -6.11
N LEU A 165 -15.04 -0.42 -6.96
CA LEU A 165 -13.71 -0.91 -7.35
C LEU A 165 -13.00 0.06 -8.30
N GLU A 166 -13.73 0.63 -9.24
CA GLU A 166 -13.21 1.61 -10.21
C GLU A 166 -12.79 2.91 -9.53
N LYS A 167 -13.62 3.39 -8.59
CA LYS A 167 -13.33 4.57 -7.76
C LYS A 167 -12.03 4.38 -6.97
N LEU A 168 -11.80 3.22 -6.38
CA LEU A 168 -10.58 2.95 -5.63
C LEU A 168 -9.33 3.01 -6.51
N ALA A 169 -9.41 2.51 -7.75
CA ALA A 169 -8.32 2.62 -8.72
C ALA A 169 -8.09 4.07 -9.17
N ALA A 170 -9.18 4.79 -9.48
CA ALA A 170 -9.13 6.20 -9.87
C ALA A 170 -8.56 7.09 -8.75
N ASP A 171 -8.90 6.79 -7.49
CA ASP A 171 -8.39 7.47 -6.31
C ASP A 171 -6.87 7.29 -6.17
N LYS A 172 -6.35 6.09 -6.39
CA LYS A 172 -4.89 5.85 -6.43
C LYS A 172 -4.21 6.63 -7.56
N GLN A 173 -4.82 6.71 -8.74
CA GLN A 173 -4.29 7.48 -9.86
C GLN A 173 -4.25 8.99 -9.54
N LYS A 174 -5.33 9.52 -8.98
CA LYS A 174 -5.41 10.91 -8.52
C LYS A 174 -4.38 11.23 -7.42
N ALA A 175 -4.11 10.27 -6.53
CA ALA A 175 -3.04 10.39 -5.55
C ALA A 175 -1.67 10.56 -6.22
N ALA A 176 -1.40 9.76 -7.24
CA ALA A 176 -0.15 9.82 -8.00
C ALA A 176 0.01 11.20 -8.68
N GLU A 177 -1.05 11.70 -9.31
CA GLU A 177 -1.07 13.02 -9.95
C GLU A 177 -0.78 14.17 -8.97
N LEU A 178 -1.40 14.14 -7.79
CA LEU A 178 -1.19 15.18 -6.77
C LEU A 178 0.27 15.22 -6.27
N LEU A 179 0.97 14.09 -6.32
CA LEU A 179 2.33 13.96 -5.84
C LEU A 179 3.40 14.29 -6.89
N VAL A 180 3.04 14.44 -8.18
CA VAL A 180 4.02 14.66 -9.27
C VAL A 180 4.86 15.92 -9.06
N GLU A 181 4.23 17.07 -8.83
CA GLU A 181 4.97 18.34 -8.68
C GLU A 181 5.76 18.42 -7.37
N PRO A 182 5.20 18.05 -6.19
CA PRO A 182 5.99 17.92 -4.97
C PRO A 182 7.19 16.98 -5.12
N TYR A 183 7.03 15.87 -5.84
CA TYR A 183 8.11 14.91 -6.10
C TYR A 183 9.25 15.54 -6.92
N LYS A 184 8.94 16.26 -8.01
CA LYS A 184 9.96 16.96 -8.80
C LYS A 184 10.75 17.96 -7.96
N GLN A 185 10.07 18.70 -7.09
CA GLN A 185 10.72 19.64 -6.18
C GLN A 185 11.63 18.93 -5.17
N LEU A 186 11.16 17.83 -4.59
CA LEU A 186 11.94 17.00 -3.67
C LEU A 186 13.18 16.41 -4.35
N GLN A 187 13.06 15.90 -5.57
CA GLN A 187 14.21 15.41 -6.35
C GLN A 187 15.23 16.51 -6.62
N ALA A 188 14.78 17.70 -7.03
CA ALA A 188 15.65 18.83 -7.29
C ALA A 188 16.39 19.29 -6.01
N ALA A 189 15.72 19.26 -4.86
CA ALA A 189 16.32 19.56 -3.57
C ALA A 189 17.34 18.49 -3.14
N ALA A 190 17.00 17.20 -3.27
CA ALA A 190 17.88 16.09 -2.89
C ALA A 190 19.22 16.11 -3.64
N ARG A 191 19.21 16.41 -4.95
CA ARG A 191 20.44 16.56 -5.76
C ARG A 191 21.39 17.65 -5.27
N LYS A 192 20.88 18.67 -4.56
CA LYS A 192 21.71 19.75 -3.98
C LYS A 192 22.34 19.35 -2.64
N VAL A 193 21.81 18.33 -1.97
CA VAL A 193 22.31 17.84 -0.67
C VAL A 193 23.34 16.72 -0.86
N SER A 194 23.23 15.95 -1.96
CA SER A 194 24.19 14.89 -2.31
C SER A 194 25.46 15.39 -3.03
N ARG A 195 25.61 16.71 -3.24
CA ARG A 195 26.82 17.38 -3.76
C ARG A 195 27.48 18.18 -2.64
#